data_AF-A0A0P8YA68-F1
#
_entry.id   AF-A0A0P8YA68-F1
#
_cell.length_a   1.000
_cell.length_b   1.000
_cell.length_c   1.000
_cell.angle_alpha   90.00
_cell.angle_beta   90.00
_cell.angle_gamma   90.00
#
_symmetry.space_group_name_H-M   'P 1'
#
loop_
_entity.id
_entity.type
_entity.pdbx_description
1 polymer ?
#
loop_
_entity_poly.entity_id
_entity_poly.type
_entity_poly.pdbx_seq_one_letter_code
_entity_poly.pdbx_strand_id
1 'polypeptide(L)' 'MVRVFYNTFRNSSNMNHSCPYNHDLFVDKLWTGNLERGFDTFVPIRNGDFAIYTEWISEKIPRSTVKIYFKISGK' A
#
# COMPACT_ATOMS: atom_id res chain seq x y z
N MET A 1 7.79 -8.57 -1.96
CA MET A 1 6.87 -7.56 -2.55
C MET A 1 5.87 -7.02 -1.50
N VAL A 2 5.01 -7.86 -0.90
CA VAL A 2 4.02 -7.43 0.12
C VAL A 2 4.65 -6.67 1.29
N ARG A 3 5.79 -7.12 1.83
CA ARG A 3 6.51 -6.43 2.92
C ARG A 3 7.02 -5.03 2.54
N VAL A 4 7.40 -4.82 1.29
CA VAL A 4 7.87 -3.50 0.80
C VAL A 4 6.68 -2.56 0.70
N PHE A 5 5.58 -3.03 0.11
CA PHE A 5 4.32 -2.28 0.02
C PHE A 5 3.79 -1.90 1.41
N TYR A 6 3.75 -2.85 2.34
CA TYR A 6 3.37 -2.60 3.74
C TYR A 6 4.29 -1.57 4.41
N ASN A 7 5.61 -1.69 4.23
CA ASN A 7 6.56 -0.73 4.77
C ASN A 7 6.34 0.70 4.26
N THR A 8 5.76 0.89 3.09
CA THR A 8 5.50 2.24 2.57
C THR A 8 4.40 2.97 3.33
N PHE A 9 3.32 2.28 3.72
CA PHE A 9 2.18 2.92 4.39
C PHE A 9 2.08 2.62 5.88
N ARG A 10 2.87 1.68 6.43
CA ARG A 10 2.78 1.30 7.86
C ARG A 10 2.95 2.48 8.83
N ASN A 11 3.78 3.47 8.50
CA ASN A 11 4.05 4.62 9.37
C ASN A 11 2.94 5.68 9.28
N SER A 12 2.17 5.64 8.20
CA SER A 12 1.07 6.54 7.88
C SER A 12 -0.29 5.87 8.14
N SER A 13 -0.32 4.73 8.85
CA SER A 13 -1.54 3.98 9.07
C SER A 13 -1.62 3.42 10.48
N ASN A 14 -2.84 3.17 10.96
CA ASN A 14 -3.07 2.51 12.26
C ASN A 14 -3.01 0.97 12.19
N MET A 15 -2.61 0.43 11.05
CA MET A 15 -2.59 -1.01 10.79
C MET A 15 -1.47 -1.73 11.56
N ASN A 16 -0.49 -0.99 12.07
CA ASN A 16 0.56 -1.53 12.92
C ASN A 16 0.13 -1.54 14.39
N HIS A 17 -0.85 -2.38 14.71
CA HIS A 17 -1.40 -2.56 16.06
C HIS A 17 -1.60 -4.05 16.35
N SER A 18 -1.67 -4.41 17.64
CA SER A 18 -1.96 -5.78 18.08
C SER A 18 -3.44 -6.10 17.89
N CYS A 19 -3.78 -7.00 16.97
CA CYS A 19 -5.18 -7.46 16.79
C CYS A 19 -5.82 -7.87 18.14
N PRO A 20 -7.13 -7.63 18.35
CA PRO A 20 -8.15 -7.33 17.33
C PRO A 20 -8.31 -5.83 17.00
N TYR A 21 -8.66 -5.53 15.74
CA TYR A 21 -9.07 -4.19 15.31
C TYR A 21 -10.49 -3.92 15.77
N ASN A 22 -10.66 -2.91 16.63
CA ASN A 22 -11.95 -2.47 17.17
C ASN A 22 -12.34 -1.06 16.71
N HIS A 23 -11.57 -0.49 15.78
CA HIS A 23 -11.73 0.86 15.27
C HIS A 23 -11.41 0.89 13.77
N ASP A 24 -11.78 1.99 13.11
CA ASP A 24 -11.61 2.16 11.67
C ASP A 24 -10.15 2.06 11.26
N LEU A 25 -9.88 1.30 10.20
CA LEU A 25 -8.56 1.22 9.59
C LEU A 25 -8.39 2.40 8.64
N PHE A 26 -7.32 3.19 8.84
CA PHE A 26 -7.05 4.34 8.00
C PHE A 26 -5.57 4.43 7.62
N VAL A 27 -5.35 5.03 6.45
CA VAL A 27 -4.04 5.45 5.95
C VAL A 27 -4.14 6.97 5.75
N ASP A 28 -3.43 7.74 6.56
CA ASP A 28 -3.42 9.20 6.52
C ASP A 28 -2.02 9.72 6.17
N LYS A 29 -1.96 10.82 5.39
CA LYS A 29 -0.70 11.49 4.99
C LYS A 29 0.33 10.52 4.38
N LEU A 30 -0.08 9.70 3.42
CA LEU A 30 0.83 8.85 2.66
C LEU A 30 1.75 9.74 1.78
N TRP A 31 3.02 9.89 2.18
CA TRP A 31 3.98 10.68 1.42
C TRP A 31 4.59 9.88 0.26
N THR A 32 4.38 10.35 -0.96
CA THR A 32 4.88 9.70 -2.19
C THR A 32 6.40 9.70 -2.31
N GLY A 33 7.13 10.62 -1.68
CA GLY A 33 8.59 10.64 -1.74
C GLY A 33 9.29 9.44 -1.08
N ASN A 34 8.61 8.74 -0.16
CA ASN A 34 9.09 7.45 0.37
C ASN A 34 8.58 6.26 -0.46
N LEU A 35 7.47 6.44 -1.17
CA LEU A 35 6.99 5.47 -2.16
C LEU A 35 8.01 5.35 -3.29
N GLU A 36 8.50 6.45 -3.84
CA GLU A 36 9.50 6.46 -4.92
C GLU A 36 10.76 5.64 -4.56
N ARG A 37 11.43 5.89 -3.43
CA ARG A 37 12.60 5.05 -3.04
C ARG A 37 12.28 3.56 -2.95
N GLY A 38 11.12 3.22 -2.38
CA GLY A 38 10.71 1.84 -2.16
C GLY A 38 10.12 1.15 -3.40
N PHE A 39 9.57 1.91 -4.35
CA PHE A 39 8.95 1.38 -5.57
C PHE A 39 9.91 1.39 -6.74
N ASP A 40 10.71 2.44 -6.92
CA ASP A 40 11.66 2.63 -8.02
C ASP A 40 12.78 1.57 -8.00
N THR A 41 13.11 1.07 -6.79
CA THR A 41 14.07 -0.03 -6.62
C THR A 41 13.52 -1.39 -7.09
N PHE A 42 12.20 -1.59 -7.11
CA PHE A 42 11.57 -2.90 -7.39
C PHE A 42 10.78 -2.94 -8.69
N VAL A 43 10.30 -1.80 -9.17
CA VAL A 43 9.62 -1.64 -10.43
C VAL A 43 10.41 -0.59 -11.20
N PRO A 44 10.99 -0.90 -12.37
CA PRO A 44 11.53 0.13 -13.24
C PRO A 44 10.35 0.97 -13.75
N ILE A 45 10.00 2.00 -13.00
CA ILE A 45 8.82 2.81 -13.26
C ILE A 45 9.12 3.68 -14.48
N ARG A 46 8.55 3.28 -15.62
CA ARG A 46 8.37 4.18 -16.76
C ARG A 46 7.03 4.89 -16.63
N ASN A 47 6.89 6.01 -17.33
CA ASN A 47 5.61 6.69 -17.47
C ASN A 47 4.57 5.72 -18.04
N GLY A 48 3.41 5.63 -17.39
CA GLY A 48 2.39 4.65 -17.75
C GLY A 48 1.24 4.60 -16.75
N ASP A 49 0.25 3.78 -17.12
CA ASP A 49 -0.92 3.50 -16.30
C ASP A 49 -0.73 2.17 -15.57
N PHE A 50 -0.96 2.17 -14.27
CA PHE A 50 -0.69 1.04 -13.39
C PHE A 50 -1.91 0.70 -12.53
N ALA A 51 -2.04 -0.58 -12.20
CA ALA A 51 -3.03 -1.09 -11.28
C ALA A 51 -2.39 -2.06 -10.29
N ILE A 52 -2.71 -1.90 -9.01
CA ILE A 52 -2.32 -2.82 -7.95
C ILE A 52 -3.59 -3.43 -7.35
N TYR A 53 -3.60 -4.75 -7.28
CA TYR A 53 -4.66 -5.53 -6.67
C TYR A 53 -4.14 -6.18 -5.40
N THR A 54 -4.82 -5.96 -4.28
CA THR A 54 -4.47 -6.56 -2.99
C THR A 54 -5.67 -7.25 -2.37
N GLU A 55 -5.45 -8.43 -1.82
CA GLU A 55 -6.43 -9.18 -1.06
C GLU A 55 -5.97 -9.26 0.40
N TRP A 56 -6.89 -8.95 1.30
CA TRP A 56 -6.63 -8.84 2.72
C TRP A 56 -7.31 -9.98 3.45
N ILE A 57 -6.51 -10.88 4.00
CA ILE A 57 -6.96 -12.08 4.70
C ILE A 57 -6.49 -11.98 6.15
N SER A 58 -7.42 -12.14 7.09
CA SER A 58 -7.12 -12.19 8.53
C SER A 58 -7.84 -13.38 9.13
N GLU A 59 -7.12 -14.20 9.91
CA GLU A 59 -7.62 -15.47 10.46
C GLU A 59 -8.19 -16.41 9.38
N LYS A 60 -7.51 -16.49 8.22
CA LYS A 60 -7.93 -17.25 7.02
C LYS A 60 -9.31 -16.83 6.44
N ILE A 61 -9.88 -15.73 6.92
CA ILE A 61 -11.13 -15.17 6.41
C ILE A 61 -10.79 -13.99 5.50
N PRO A 62 -11.24 -13.97 4.23
CA PRO A 62 -11.08 -12.81 3.36
C PRO A 62 -11.90 -11.64 3.91
N ARG A 63 -11.24 -10.51 4.17
CA ARG A 63 -11.84 -9.32 4.78
C ARG A 63 -12.07 -8.20 3.77
N SER A 64 -11.17 -8.03 2.82
CA SER A 64 -11.24 -6.94 1.85
C SER A 64 -10.45 -7.23 0.58
N THR A 65 -10.89 -6.63 -0.51
CA THR A 65 -10.16 -6.56 -1.78
C THR A 65 -10.00 -5.08 -2.14
N VAL A 66 -8.76 -4.63 -2.28
CA VAL A 66 -8.45 -3.23 -2.60
C VAL A 66 -7.82 -3.19 -3.99
N LYS A 67 -8.42 -2.37 -4.86
CA LYS A 67 -7.94 -2.11 -6.22
C LYS A 67 -7.47 -0.66 -6.29
N ILE A 68 -6.19 -0.47 -6.55
CA ILE A 68 -5.56 0.86 -6.61
C ILE A 68 -5.16 1.12 -8.05
N TYR A 69 -5.66 2.20 -8.61
CA TYR A 69 -5.34 2.64 -9.96
C TYR A 69 -4.57 3.95 -9.88
N PHE A 70 -3.43 4.02 -10.54
CA PHE A 70 -2.61 5.23 -10.55
C PHE A 70 -1.87 5.37 -11.88
N LYS A 71 -1.62 6.62 -12.26
CA LYS A 71 -0.85 6.97 -13.45
C LYS A 71 0.43 7.63 -13.00
N ILE A 72 1.55 7.18 -13.56
CA ILE A 72 2.85 7.83 -13.36
C ILE A 72 3.16 8.62 -14.63
N SER A 73 3.31 9.93 -14.47
CA SER A 73 3.71 10.84 -15.54
C SER A 73 4.93 11.62 -15.05
N GLY A 74 6.07 11.41 -15.68
CA GLY A 74 7.25 12.25 -15.51
C GLY A 74 6.95 13.68 -15.98
N LYS A 75 7.69 14.64 -15.42
CA LYS A 75 7.78 15.98 -15.99
C LYS A 75 8.46 15.93 -17.35
#